data_AF-A0A3C1NEK8-F1
#
_entry.id   AF-A0A3C1NEK8-F1
#
_cell.length_a   1.000
_cell.length_b   1.000
_cell.length_c   1.000
_cell.angle_alpha   90.00
_cell.angle_beta   90.00
_cell.angle_gamma   90.00
#
_symmetry.space_group_name_H-M   'P 1'
#
loop_
_entity.id
_entity.type
_entity.pdbx_description
1 polymer ?
#
loop_
_entity_poly.entity_id
_entity_poly.type
_entity_poly.pdbx_seq_one_letter_code
_entity_poly.pdbx_strand_id
1 'polypeptide(L)'
;ESTLATIRAMDGLRLHMTHTQFLSYGIEGDRKFSSGAARLAELVNKSPNISIDVGQVMFGQTCTASGDSMRQYAIAKNAHPKKSVVMDIECDAGCGVVPMRYRDKSFVNALQWAIGLETFLLMEDPWRIFLTTDHPNGAPFYTYPHLIRLLMDKSFRNDMLQKINPDAQAQSTLKSLAREYTLDEIA
;
A
#
# COMPACT_ATOMS: atom_id res chain seq x y z
N GLU A 1 -9.89 -6.36 8.93
CA GLU A 1 -10.84 -7.51 8.94
C GLU A 1 -11.10 -8.13 7.57
N SER A 2 -11.72 -7.43 6.60
CA SER A 2 -12.09 -8.03 5.29
C SER A 2 -10.94 -8.83 4.64
N THR A 3 -9.76 -8.22 4.50
CA THR A 3 -8.54 -8.84 3.95
C THR A 3 -8.13 -10.13 4.67
N LEU A 4 -8.17 -10.12 6.02
CA LEU A 4 -7.79 -11.29 6.82
C LEU A 4 -8.84 -12.41 6.70
N ALA A 5 -10.12 -12.05 6.60
CA ALA A 5 -11.20 -13.00 6.38
C ALA A 5 -11.08 -13.66 5.00
N THR A 6 -10.73 -12.89 3.96
CA THR A 6 -10.46 -13.44 2.62
C THR A 6 -9.33 -14.46 2.64
N ILE A 7 -8.20 -14.17 3.31
CA ILE A 7 -7.09 -15.11 3.43
C ILE A 7 -7.55 -16.40 4.14
N ARG A 8 -8.26 -16.28 5.26
CA ARG A 8 -8.76 -17.44 6.02
C ARG A 8 -9.77 -18.27 5.22
N ALA A 9 -10.61 -17.62 4.41
CA ALA A 9 -11.60 -18.28 3.58
C ALA A 9 -10.97 -19.12 2.45
N MET A 10 -9.68 -18.94 2.14
CA MET A 10 -8.97 -19.79 1.19
C MET A 10 -8.65 -21.18 1.74
N ASP A 11 -8.74 -21.40 3.05
CA ASP A 11 -8.64 -22.73 3.68
C ASP A 11 -7.48 -23.58 3.13
N GLY A 12 -6.29 -22.99 3.06
CA GLY A 12 -5.06 -23.64 2.57
C GLY A 12 -4.84 -23.59 1.05
N LEU A 13 -5.80 -23.10 0.25
CA LEU A 13 -5.60 -22.87 -1.19
C LEU A 13 -4.57 -21.76 -1.45
N ARG A 14 -3.88 -21.85 -2.59
CA ARG A 14 -2.90 -20.85 -3.00
C ARG A 14 -3.62 -19.54 -3.37
N LEU A 15 -3.15 -18.44 -2.81
CA LEU A 15 -3.67 -17.10 -3.11
C LEU A 15 -2.52 -16.12 -3.27
N HIS A 16 -2.61 -15.28 -4.30
CA HIS A 16 -1.80 -14.08 -4.42
C HIS A 16 -2.70 -12.87 -4.21
N MET A 17 -2.37 -12.02 -3.23
CA MET A 17 -3.11 -10.78 -3.00
C MET A 17 -2.33 -9.60 -3.56
N THR A 18 -2.94 -8.88 -4.49
CA THR A 18 -2.31 -7.71 -5.09
C THR A 18 -2.52 -6.45 -4.25
N HIS A 19 -1.57 -5.51 -4.37
CA HIS A 19 -1.61 -4.14 -3.86
C HIS A 19 -2.16 -4.03 -2.43
N THR A 20 -1.62 -4.85 -1.54
CA THR A 20 -2.13 -5.08 -0.19
C THR A 20 -1.99 -3.90 0.76
N GLN A 21 -1.18 -2.89 0.42
CA GLN A 21 -1.13 -1.60 1.11
C GLN A 21 -2.54 -0.97 1.21
N PHE A 22 -3.33 -1.01 0.13
CA PHE A 22 -4.72 -0.50 0.12
C PHE A 22 -5.72 -1.37 0.89
N LEU A 23 -5.30 -2.57 1.30
CA LEU A 23 -6.10 -3.55 2.03
C LEU A 23 -5.68 -3.67 3.51
N SER A 24 -4.73 -2.84 3.95
CA SER A 24 -4.09 -2.89 5.27
C SER A 24 -4.44 -1.68 6.12
N TYR A 25 -5.71 -1.26 6.11
CA TYR A 25 -6.21 -0.14 6.92
C TYR A 25 -6.98 -0.63 8.14
N GLY A 26 -6.53 -0.20 9.32
CA GLY A 26 -7.23 -0.36 10.59
C GLY A 26 -8.18 0.81 10.86
N ILE A 27 -8.99 0.66 11.92
CA ILE A 27 -9.98 1.65 12.37
C ILE A 27 -9.61 2.27 13.73
N GLU A 28 -8.37 2.08 14.16
CA GLU A 28 -7.87 2.59 15.44
C GLU A 28 -7.51 4.08 15.31
N GLY A 29 -7.30 4.73 16.45
CA GLY A 29 -7.03 6.16 16.53
C GLY A 29 -8.25 7.06 16.26
N ASP A 30 -8.04 8.36 16.43
CA ASP A 30 -9.11 9.37 16.43
C ASP A 30 -9.77 9.55 15.06
N ARG A 31 -9.03 9.29 13.98
CA ARG A 31 -9.48 9.44 12.59
C ARG A 31 -10.09 8.17 12.01
N LYS A 32 -10.24 7.11 12.82
CA LYS A 32 -10.69 5.76 12.39
C LYS A 32 -9.89 5.24 11.19
N PHE A 33 -8.59 5.50 11.20
CA PHE A 33 -7.65 5.15 10.16
C PHE A 33 -6.28 4.93 10.79
N SER A 34 -5.81 3.69 10.77
CA SER A 34 -4.53 3.27 11.33
C SER A 34 -3.83 2.24 10.43
N SER A 35 -2.57 1.93 10.71
CA SER A 35 -1.87 0.84 10.02
C SER A 35 -2.41 -0.51 10.44
N GLY A 36 -2.73 -1.36 9.46
CA GLY A 36 -3.01 -2.79 9.62
C GLY A 36 -1.85 -3.69 9.17
N ALA A 37 -0.70 -3.11 8.80
CA ALA A 37 0.42 -3.84 8.19
C ALA A 37 0.92 -5.01 9.06
N ALA A 38 1.07 -4.79 10.37
CA ALA A 38 1.52 -5.83 11.30
C ALA A 38 0.58 -7.04 11.35
N ARG A 39 -0.75 -6.80 11.35
CA ARG A 39 -1.74 -7.88 11.35
C ARG A 39 -1.78 -8.65 10.03
N LEU A 40 -1.56 -7.95 8.91
CA LEU A 40 -1.43 -8.60 7.60
C LEU A 40 -0.16 -9.46 7.56
N ALA A 41 1.00 -8.88 7.88
CA ALA A 41 2.29 -9.57 7.84
C ALA A 41 2.30 -10.79 8.76
N GLU A 42 1.75 -10.69 9.98
CA GLU A 42 1.64 -11.83 10.91
C GLU A 42 0.86 -12.99 10.29
N LEU A 43 -0.29 -12.71 9.65
CA LEU A 43 -1.11 -13.74 9.04
C LEU A 43 -0.43 -14.36 7.81
N VAL A 44 0.18 -13.54 6.96
CA VAL A 44 0.87 -14.01 5.74
C VAL A 44 2.14 -14.81 6.10
N ASN A 45 2.91 -14.39 7.11
CA ASN A 45 4.07 -15.15 7.59
C ASN A 45 3.64 -16.55 8.08
N LYS A 46 2.49 -16.66 8.75
CA LYS A 46 1.91 -17.95 9.20
C LYS A 46 1.23 -18.78 8.10
N SER A 47 1.04 -18.23 6.89
CA SER A 47 0.29 -18.86 5.81
C SER A 47 1.19 -19.10 4.58
N PRO A 48 1.89 -20.25 4.49
CA PRO A 48 2.91 -20.48 3.45
C PRO A 48 2.36 -20.55 2.02
N ASN A 49 1.05 -20.81 1.87
CA ASN A 49 0.32 -20.83 0.61
C ASN A 49 -0.04 -19.43 0.07
N ILE A 50 0.27 -18.36 0.81
CA ILE A 50 -0.10 -16.99 0.47
C ILE A 50 1.14 -16.19 0.08
N SER A 51 1.03 -15.46 -1.02
CA SER A 51 1.96 -14.41 -1.42
C SER A 51 1.22 -13.08 -1.62
N ILE A 52 1.95 -11.97 -1.57
CA ILE A 52 1.38 -10.63 -1.70
C ILE A 52 2.25 -9.75 -2.58
N ASP A 53 1.66 -8.76 -3.23
CA ASP A 53 2.38 -7.58 -3.69
C ASP A 53 1.86 -6.33 -2.94
N VAL A 54 2.72 -5.32 -2.77
CA VAL A 54 2.42 -4.23 -1.82
C VAL A 54 1.56 -3.14 -2.43
N GLY A 55 1.84 -2.69 -3.66
CA GLY A 55 1.18 -1.52 -4.23
C GLY A 55 1.58 -0.23 -3.49
N GLN A 56 2.88 0.00 -3.33
CA GLN A 56 3.44 1.13 -2.61
C GLN A 56 2.93 2.48 -3.17
N VAL A 57 2.44 3.31 -2.25
CA VAL A 57 2.15 4.72 -2.51
C VAL A 57 3.44 5.54 -2.49
N MET A 58 3.68 6.33 -3.53
CA MET A 58 4.75 7.34 -3.55
C MET A 58 4.14 8.74 -3.71
N PHE A 59 4.71 9.74 -3.03
CA PHE A 59 4.19 11.11 -3.10
C PHE A 59 4.37 11.70 -4.50
N GLY A 60 3.35 12.41 -4.98
CA GLY A 60 3.35 13.00 -6.31
C GLY A 60 1.99 12.91 -7.00
N GLN A 61 1.96 13.44 -8.22
CA GLN A 61 0.82 13.29 -9.11
C GLN A 61 0.83 11.90 -9.75
N THR A 62 -0.33 11.26 -9.81
CA THR A 62 -0.54 10.00 -10.51
C THR A 62 -2.01 9.87 -10.98
N CYS A 63 -2.40 8.68 -11.39
CA CYS A 63 -3.77 8.30 -11.71
C CYS A 63 -4.06 6.92 -11.15
N THR A 64 -5.26 6.71 -10.62
CA THR A 64 -5.75 5.37 -10.31
C THR A 64 -6.57 4.84 -11.48
N ALA A 65 -6.29 3.63 -11.92
CA ALA A 65 -7.01 2.92 -12.96
C ALA A 65 -7.30 1.50 -12.44
N SER A 66 -8.57 1.15 -12.28
CA SER A 66 -8.97 -0.11 -11.67
C SER A 66 -10.28 -0.63 -12.27
N GLY A 67 -10.44 -1.96 -12.25
CA GLY A 67 -11.72 -2.62 -12.54
C GLY A 67 -12.76 -2.46 -11.42
N ASP A 68 -12.38 -1.96 -10.25
CA ASP A 68 -13.31 -1.67 -9.16
C ASP A 68 -14.02 -0.33 -9.39
N SER A 69 -15.03 -0.33 -10.26
CA SER A 69 -15.83 0.86 -10.59
C SER A 69 -16.50 1.48 -9.37
N MET A 70 -16.92 0.67 -8.38
CA MET A 70 -17.53 1.15 -7.13
C MET A 70 -16.55 1.98 -6.31
N ARG A 71 -15.31 1.50 -6.14
CA ARG A 71 -14.26 2.26 -5.46
C ARG A 71 -13.83 3.48 -6.24
N GLN A 72 -13.67 3.37 -7.56
CA GLN A 72 -13.31 4.51 -8.41
C GLN A 72 -14.39 5.61 -8.34
N TYR A 73 -15.67 5.26 -8.37
CA TYR A 73 -16.77 6.21 -8.16
C TYR A 73 -16.70 6.88 -6.78
N ALA A 74 -16.49 6.09 -5.71
CA ALA A 74 -16.44 6.61 -4.35
C ALA A 74 -15.30 7.62 -4.13
N ILE A 75 -14.16 7.44 -4.80
CA ILE A 75 -13.00 8.34 -4.69
C ILE A 75 -13.00 9.48 -5.71
N ALA A 76 -13.89 9.47 -6.72
CA ALA A 76 -13.95 10.47 -7.79
C ALA A 76 -14.03 11.92 -7.26
N LYS A 77 -14.72 12.15 -6.15
CA LYS A 77 -14.81 13.47 -5.50
C LYS A 77 -13.48 14.01 -4.98
N ASN A 78 -12.53 13.10 -4.69
CA ASN A 78 -11.18 13.42 -4.23
C ASN A 78 -10.19 13.57 -5.38
N ALA A 79 -10.64 13.47 -6.64
CA ALA A 79 -9.78 13.55 -7.81
C ALA A 79 -9.00 14.87 -7.86
N HIS A 80 -7.74 14.77 -8.26
CA HIS A 80 -6.89 15.93 -8.48
C HIS A 80 -6.05 15.72 -9.75
N PRO A 81 -6.31 16.48 -10.84
CA PRO A 81 -7.41 17.43 -11.04
C PRO A 81 -8.80 16.76 -11.01
N LYS A 82 -9.86 17.56 -10.82
CA LYS A 82 -11.26 17.12 -10.67
C LYS A 82 -11.89 16.63 -11.99
N LYS A 83 -11.36 15.54 -12.55
CA LYS A 83 -11.88 14.89 -13.76
C LYS A 83 -11.74 13.39 -13.60
N SER A 84 -12.83 12.65 -13.65
CA SER A 84 -12.84 11.18 -13.48
C SER A 84 -13.71 10.55 -14.55
N VAL A 85 -13.35 9.34 -14.96
CA VAL A 85 -14.19 8.50 -15.83
C VAL A 85 -14.48 7.23 -15.08
N VAL A 86 -15.75 6.85 -15.00
CA VAL A 86 -16.18 5.55 -14.44
C VAL A 86 -17.17 4.98 -15.43
N MET A 87 -17.00 3.70 -15.75
CA MET A 87 -17.77 2.98 -16.76
C MET A 87 -18.26 1.67 -16.16
N ASP A 88 -19.54 1.37 -16.42
CA ASP A 88 -20.11 0.05 -16.29
C ASP A 88 -20.02 -0.65 -17.64
N ILE A 89 -19.66 -1.94 -17.65
CA ILE A 89 -19.53 -2.76 -18.85
C ILE A 89 -20.61 -3.83 -18.78
N GLU A 90 -21.82 -3.41 -19.16
CA GLU A 90 -22.98 -4.29 -19.40
C GLU A 90 -23.28 -5.27 -18.24
N CYS A 91 -23.08 -4.84 -16.99
CA CYS A 91 -23.16 -5.69 -15.79
C CYS A 91 -22.16 -6.86 -15.69
N ASP A 92 -21.27 -7.04 -16.67
CA ASP A 92 -20.22 -8.06 -16.66
C ASP A 92 -18.96 -7.57 -15.93
N ALA A 93 -18.64 -6.29 -16.08
CA ALA A 93 -17.48 -5.68 -15.45
C ALA A 93 -17.69 -4.17 -15.24
N GLY A 94 -16.69 -3.52 -14.66
CA GLY A 94 -16.62 -2.07 -14.62
C GLY A 94 -15.17 -1.62 -14.66
N CYS A 95 -14.96 -0.34 -14.88
CA CYS A 95 -13.67 0.27 -14.65
C CYS A 95 -13.80 1.74 -14.28
N GLY A 96 -12.74 2.30 -13.74
CA GLY A 96 -12.65 3.74 -13.53
C GLY A 96 -11.23 4.23 -13.55
N VAL A 97 -11.09 5.49 -13.96
CA VAL A 97 -9.84 6.23 -14.06
C VAL A 97 -10.01 7.55 -13.29
N VAL A 98 -9.29 7.68 -12.18
CA VAL A 98 -9.37 8.83 -11.27
C VAL A 98 -7.97 9.42 -11.03
N PRO A 99 -7.69 10.65 -11.50
CA PRO A 99 -6.45 11.35 -11.19
C PRO A 99 -6.28 11.55 -9.68
N MET A 100 -5.10 11.25 -9.16
CA MET A 100 -4.79 11.31 -7.73
C MET A 100 -3.51 12.09 -7.50
N ARG A 101 -3.45 12.82 -6.38
CA ARG A 101 -2.21 13.45 -5.91
C ARG A 101 -1.91 13.05 -4.47
N TYR A 102 -0.96 12.15 -4.30
CA TYR A 102 -0.45 11.80 -2.98
C TYR A 102 0.41 12.94 -2.43
N ARG A 103 0.19 13.31 -1.16
CA ARG A 103 0.75 14.50 -0.53
C ARG A 103 1.33 14.11 0.82
N ASP A 104 2.62 14.32 1.00
CA ASP A 104 3.37 14.04 2.23
C ASP A 104 2.79 14.75 3.47
N LYS A 105 2.19 15.93 3.31
CA LYS A 105 1.53 16.66 4.42
C LYS A 105 0.10 16.20 4.72
N SER A 106 -0.50 15.37 3.87
CA SER A 106 -1.81 14.77 4.16
C SER A 106 -1.62 13.58 5.10
N PHE A 107 -2.32 13.58 6.23
CA PHE A 107 -2.30 12.47 7.19
C PHE A 107 -2.56 11.11 6.51
N VAL A 108 -3.62 11.02 5.70
CA VAL A 108 -4.01 9.77 5.03
C VAL A 108 -2.89 9.31 4.09
N ASN A 109 -2.46 10.18 3.17
CA ASN A 109 -1.46 9.80 2.17
C ASN A 109 -0.09 9.49 2.79
N ALA A 110 0.28 10.21 3.85
CA ALA A 110 1.49 9.97 4.62
C ALA A 110 1.47 8.60 5.31
N LEU A 111 0.35 8.25 5.93
CA LEU A 111 0.20 6.95 6.58
C LEU A 111 0.10 5.82 5.54
N GLN A 112 -0.52 6.03 4.38
CA GLN A 112 -0.49 5.06 3.27
C GLN A 112 0.93 4.74 2.80
N TRP A 113 1.77 5.77 2.64
CA TRP A 113 3.18 5.60 2.32
C TRP A 113 3.91 4.77 3.38
N ALA A 114 3.65 5.03 4.66
CA ALA A 114 4.28 4.32 5.77
C ALA A 114 3.81 2.84 5.85
N ILE A 115 2.52 2.57 5.67
CA ILE A 115 1.93 1.22 5.69
C ILE A 115 2.59 0.30 4.67
N GLY A 116 2.87 0.80 3.46
CA GLY A 116 3.56 0.01 2.43
C GLY A 116 4.97 -0.41 2.87
N LEU A 117 5.74 0.54 3.41
CA LEU A 117 7.09 0.27 3.92
C LEU A 117 7.09 -0.65 5.15
N GLU A 118 6.13 -0.48 6.07
CA GLU A 118 5.93 -1.39 7.20
C GLU A 118 5.66 -2.82 6.70
N THR A 119 4.81 -2.97 5.69
CA THR A 119 4.47 -4.28 5.11
C THR A 119 5.70 -5.00 4.56
N PHE A 120 6.54 -4.30 3.78
CA PHE A 120 7.83 -4.86 3.33
C PHE A 120 8.70 -5.30 4.51
N LEU A 121 8.94 -4.39 5.45
CA LEU A 121 9.91 -4.62 6.52
C LEU A 121 9.47 -5.69 7.54
N LEU A 122 8.16 -5.93 7.67
CA LEU A 122 7.58 -6.93 8.57
C LEU A 122 7.45 -8.34 7.95
N MET A 123 7.50 -8.46 6.63
CA MET A 123 7.40 -9.75 5.94
C MET A 123 8.69 -10.55 6.06
N GLU A 124 8.66 -11.74 6.67
CA GLU A 124 9.88 -12.51 6.97
C GLU A 124 10.49 -13.15 5.72
N ASP A 125 9.65 -13.62 4.80
CA ASP A 125 10.07 -14.28 3.57
C ASP A 125 9.99 -13.32 2.37
N PRO A 126 11.14 -12.83 1.85
CA PRO A 126 11.17 -11.88 0.74
C PRO A 126 10.62 -12.47 -0.56
N TRP A 127 10.61 -13.80 -0.72
CA TRP A 127 10.11 -14.48 -1.93
C TRP A 127 8.58 -14.54 -2.03
N ARG A 128 7.88 -14.11 -0.97
CA ARG A 128 6.41 -14.07 -0.91
C ARG A 128 5.86 -12.65 -0.86
N ILE A 129 6.71 -11.63 -0.97
CA ILE A 129 6.32 -10.22 -1.05
C ILE A 129 6.97 -9.55 -2.25
N PHE A 130 6.16 -9.09 -3.20
CA PHE A 130 6.65 -8.50 -4.44
C PHE A 130 6.65 -6.97 -4.40
N LEU A 131 7.71 -6.38 -4.95
CA LEU A 131 7.90 -4.93 -5.05
C LEU A 131 7.04 -4.37 -6.19
N THR A 132 5.92 -3.75 -5.83
CA THR A 132 4.99 -3.11 -6.77
C THR A 132 4.56 -1.74 -6.28
N THR A 133 4.20 -0.86 -7.21
CA THR A 133 3.49 0.41 -6.93
C THR A 133 2.06 0.38 -7.48
N ASP A 134 1.58 -0.81 -7.88
CA ASP A 134 0.30 -0.99 -8.56
C ASP A 134 0.15 0.01 -9.71
N HIS A 135 1.12 0.03 -10.61
CA HIS A 135 1.27 1.15 -11.55
C HIS A 135 -0.02 1.43 -12.36
N PRO A 136 -0.51 2.68 -12.42
CA PRO A 136 -0.03 3.90 -11.73
C PRO A 136 -0.73 4.23 -10.39
N ASN A 137 -1.63 3.39 -9.89
CA ASN A 137 -2.49 3.62 -8.71
C ASN A 137 -1.75 4.11 -7.46
N GLY A 138 -0.70 3.40 -7.04
CA GLY A 138 0.16 3.81 -5.92
C GLY A 138 1.22 4.80 -6.35
N ALA A 139 1.91 4.50 -7.46
CA ALA A 139 2.86 5.40 -8.11
C ALA A 139 3.26 4.92 -9.52
N PRO A 140 3.88 5.79 -10.33
CA PRO A 140 4.59 5.38 -11.54
C PRO A 140 5.73 4.38 -11.26
N PHE A 141 5.89 3.35 -12.09
CA PHE A 141 6.91 2.29 -11.89
C PHE A 141 8.35 2.82 -11.89
N TYR A 142 8.63 3.97 -12.53
CA TYR A 142 9.96 4.59 -12.49
C TYR A 142 10.40 5.02 -11.09
N THR A 143 9.50 4.98 -10.10
CA THR A 143 9.80 5.27 -8.69
C THR A 143 10.45 4.08 -7.96
N TYR A 144 10.53 2.89 -8.57
CA TYR A 144 11.12 1.70 -7.94
C TYR A 144 12.52 1.92 -7.38
N PRO A 145 13.48 2.59 -8.04
CA PRO A 145 14.80 2.85 -7.43
C PRO A 145 14.73 3.66 -6.13
N HIS A 146 13.78 4.59 -6.03
CA HIS A 146 13.55 5.36 -4.80
C HIS A 146 12.93 4.48 -3.70
N LEU A 147 11.99 3.61 -4.04
CA LEU A 147 11.43 2.62 -3.13
C LEU A 147 12.49 1.64 -2.62
N ILE A 148 13.33 1.11 -3.50
CA ILE A 148 14.46 0.23 -3.14
C ILE A 148 15.37 0.93 -2.12
N ARG A 149 15.72 2.20 -2.36
CA ARG A 149 16.52 2.96 -1.39
C ARG A 149 15.81 3.12 -0.03
N LEU A 150 14.50 3.33 0.00
CA LEU A 150 13.73 3.39 1.26
C LEU A 150 13.79 2.06 2.03
N LEU A 151 13.86 0.93 1.34
CA LEU A 151 13.94 -0.39 1.98
C LEU A 151 15.35 -0.74 2.44
N MET A 152 16.37 -0.34 1.68
CA MET A 152 17.78 -0.69 1.93
C MET A 152 18.54 0.30 2.83
N ASP A 153 18.11 1.56 2.93
CA ASP A 153 18.81 2.61 3.70
C ASP A 153 17.88 3.20 4.76
N LYS A 154 18.03 2.73 6.00
CA LYS A 154 17.25 3.15 7.16
C LYS A 154 17.45 4.62 7.49
N SER A 155 18.65 5.16 7.29
CA SER A 155 18.92 6.58 7.55
C SER A 155 18.13 7.44 6.57
N PHE A 156 18.17 7.10 5.28
CA PHE A 156 17.37 7.75 4.26
C PHE A 156 15.86 7.61 4.52
N ARG A 157 15.40 6.41 4.89
CA ARG A 157 14.00 6.18 5.29
C ARG A 157 13.58 7.06 6.47
N ASN A 158 14.41 7.18 7.49
CA ASN A 158 14.15 8.03 8.65
C ASN A 158 14.11 9.52 8.29
N ASP A 159 15.00 9.98 7.41
CA ASP A 159 15.00 11.35 6.91
C ASP A 159 13.72 11.67 6.11
N MET A 160 13.21 10.71 5.34
CA MET A 160 11.93 10.88 4.65
C MET A 160 10.74 10.84 5.62
N LEU A 161 10.77 9.95 6.61
CA LEU A 161 9.74 9.85 7.65
C LEU A 161 9.64 11.15 8.48
N GLN A 162 10.73 11.87 8.71
CA GLN A 162 10.69 13.17 9.39
C GLN A 162 10.00 14.28 8.57
N LYS A 163 9.85 14.08 7.25
CA LYS A 163 9.26 15.09 6.35
C LYS A 163 7.76 14.93 6.17
N ILE A 164 7.16 13.79 6.52
CA ILE A 164 5.73 13.56 6.32
C ILE A 164 4.89 14.24 7.40
N ASN A 165 3.56 14.10 7.33
CA ASN A 165 2.63 14.58 8.34
C ASN A 165 2.98 14.04 9.75
N PRO A 166 3.15 14.90 10.78
CA PRO A 166 3.55 14.47 12.12
C PRO A 166 2.58 13.48 12.80
N ASP A 167 1.27 13.62 12.60
CA ASP A 167 0.28 12.69 13.16
C ASP A 167 0.44 11.30 12.54
N ALA A 168 0.71 11.23 11.24
CA ALA A 168 0.96 9.96 10.55
C ALA A 168 2.28 9.33 11.00
N GLN A 169 3.32 10.15 11.22
CA GLN A 169 4.58 9.69 11.80
C GLN A 169 4.38 9.09 13.20
N ALA A 170 3.57 9.73 14.05
CA ALA A 170 3.31 9.26 15.41
C ALA A 170 2.48 7.97 15.46
N GLN A 171 1.65 7.72 14.45
CA GLN A 171 0.82 6.51 14.37
C GLN A 171 1.46 5.35 13.59
N SER A 172 2.59 5.59 12.95
CA SER A 172 3.33 4.57 12.21
C SER A 172 4.36 3.88 13.11
N THR A 173 4.55 2.58 12.93
CA THR A 173 5.63 1.82 13.56
C THR A 173 6.92 1.89 12.75
N LEU A 174 6.93 2.53 11.58
CA LEU A 174 8.07 2.52 10.65
C LEU A 174 9.38 2.98 11.29
N LYS A 175 9.33 3.93 12.23
CA LYS A 175 10.52 4.43 12.95
C LYS A 175 11.21 3.36 13.80
N SER A 176 10.46 2.40 14.35
CA SER A 176 11.01 1.34 15.19
C SER A 176 11.56 0.16 14.38
N LEU A 177 11.22 0.06 13.09
CA LEU A 177 11.69 -1.03 12.22
C LEU A 177 13.15 -0.80 11.81
N ALA A 178 14.03 -1.63 12.37
CA ALA A 178 15.47 -1.55 12.16
C ALA A 178 15.97 -2.32 10.93
N ARG A 179 15.14 -3.20 10.33
CA ARG A 179 15.51 -4.00 9.18
C ARG A 179 15.89 -3.14 7.96
N GLU A 180 16.88 -3.59 7.23
CA GLU A 180 17.27 -3.09 5.91
C GLU A 180 17.28 -4.26 4.94
N TYR A 181 16.74 -4.06 3.75
CA TYR A 181 16.82 -5.06 2.69
C TYR A 181 18.26 -5.17 2.17
N THR A 182 18.68 -6.40 1.90
CA THR A 182 19.91 -6.70 1.16
C THR A 182 19.66 -6.68 -0.36
N LEU A 183 20.72 -6.71 -1.17
CA LEU A 183 20.56 -6.84 -2.63
C LEU A 183 19.89 -8.16 -3.01
N ASP A 184 20.16 -9.25 -2.28
CA ASP A 184 19.55 -10.56 -2.53
C ASP A 184 18.05 -10.57 -2.23
N GLU A 185 17.58 -9.80 -1.24
CA GLU A 185 16.15 -9.64 -0.96
C GLU A 185 15.44 -8.69 -1.97
N ILE A 186 16.21 -7.91 -2.74
CA ILE A 186 15.68 -7.04 -3.81
C ILE A 186 15.62 -7.77 -5.16
N ALA A 187 16.49 -8.75 -5.37
CA ALA A 187 16.69 -9.46 -6.63
C ALA A 187 15.57 -10.45 -7.00
#